data_AF-A0A660SF30-F1
#
_entry.id   AF-A0A660SF30-F1
#
_cell.length_a   1.000
_cell.length_b   1.000
_cell.length_c   1.000
_cell.angle_alpha   90.00
_cell.angle_beta   90.00
_cell.angle_gamma   90.00
#
_symmetry.space_group_name_H-M   'P 1'
#
loop_
_entity.id
_entity.type
_entity.pdbx_description
1 polymer ?
#
loop_
_entity_poly.entity_id
_entity_poly.type
_entity_poly.pdbx_seq_one_letter_code
_entity_poly.pdbx_strand_id
1 'polypeptide(L)'
;MVLKGGEHMGKKKKKKEFDPRSMEKMLSDLSRMLRGKEFDSVESLNQYLGEIVASGGPVHSKPRDALDEAQELIYQAWELEGRERVELAYQALEICEDCADAYIILAEEVASSRKEMLRLYQQAVEAGRRALGEKVF
;
A
#
# COMPACT_ATOMS: atom_id res chain seq x y z
N MET A 1 -42.89 38.91 -4.42
CA MET A 1 -41.89 39.08 -3.33
C MET A 1 -41.91 37.79 -2.52
N VAL A 2 -41.14 36.78 -2.92
CA VAL A 2 -41.16 35.44 -2.31
C VAL A 2 -39.74 34.87 -2.33
N LEU A 3 -39.18 34.77 -1.11
CA LEU A 3 -38.19 33.81 -0.59
C LEU A 3 -36.76 33.78 -1.19
N LYS A 4 -35.84 34.48 -0.51
CA LYS A 4 -34.43 34.07 -0.41
C LYS A 4 -34.30 33.12 0.77
N GLY A 5 -33.83 31.91 0.52
CA GLY A 5 -33.50 30.91 1.53
C GLY A 5 -32.61 29.84 0.92
N GLY A 6 -31.38 30.21 0.55
CA GLY A 6 -30.36 29.27 0.12
C GLY A 6 -29.59 28.77 1.33
N GLU A 7 -30.01 27.63 1.89
CA GLU A 7 -29.24 26.91 2.90
C GLU A 7 -27.95 26.37 2.26
N HIS A 8 -26.81 26.82 2.76
CA HIS A 8 -25.52 26.19 2.50
C HIS A 8 -25.52 24.78 3.12
N MET A 9 -25.85 23.77 2.32
CA MET A 9 -25.58 22.38 2.65
C MET A 9 -24.07 22.16 2.68
N GLY A 10 -23.50 22.17 3.89
CA GLY A 10 -22.14 21.74 4.16
C GLY A 10 -21.90 20.35 3.55
N LYS A 11 -20.87 20.23 2.72
CA LYS A 11 -20.47 18.95 2.13
C LYS A 11 -20.17 17.97 3.26
N LYS A 12 -21.06 16.99 3.46
CA LYS A 12 -20.81 15.85 4.35
C LYS A 12 -19.53 15.16 3.86
N LYS A 13 -18.49 15.10 4.70
CA LYS A 13 -17.31 14.28 4.42
C LYS A 13 -17.80 12.84 4.23
N LYS A 14 -17.63 12.28 3.02
CA LYS A 14 -17.94 10.88 2.76
C LYS A 14 -17.16 10.03 3.76
N LYS A 15 -17.83 9.05 4.40
CA LYS A 15 -17.12 8.03 5.19
C LYS A 15 -16.13 7.35 4.25
N LYS A 16 -14.86 7.28 4.64
CA LYS A 16 -13.83 6.56 3.89
C LYS A 16 -14.29 5.10 3.79
N GLU A 17 -14.52 4.62 2.57
CA GLU A 17 -14.85 3.22 2.33
C GLU A 17 -13.69 2.33 2.77
N PHE A 18 -13.96 1.07 3.08
CA PHE A 18 -12.92 0.11 3.44
C PHE A 18 -11.99 -0.09 2.25
N ASP A 19 -10.71 0.25 2.40
CA ASP A 19 -9.67 -0.03 1.42
C ASP A 19 -8.97 -1.36 1.78
N PRO A 20 -9.08 -2.41 0.95
CA PRO A 20 -8.37 -3.67 1.15
C PRO A 20 -6.86 -3.50 1.37
N ARG A 21 -6.25 -2.46 0.77
CA ARG A 21 -4.81 -2.17 0.87
C ARG A 21 -4.41 -1.69 2.26
N SER A 22 -5.31 -1.01 2.98
CA SER A 22 -5.08 -0.66 4.39
C SER A 22 -4.96 -1.90 5.28
N MET A 23 -5.75 -2.94 5.00
CA MET A 23 -5.65 -4.23 5.71
C MET A 23 -4.38 -4.99 5.34
N GLU A 24 -4.00 -4.97 4.06
CA GLU A 24 -2.75 -5.56 3.58
C GLU A 24 -1.53 -4.92 4.25
N LYS A 25 -1.47 -3.58 4.34
CA LYS A 25 -0.41 -2.88 5.11
C LYS A 25 -0.33 -3.36 6.56
N MET A 26 -1.48 -3.45 7.24
CA MET A 26 -1.54 -3.91 8.63
C MET A 26 -1.01 -5.35 8.78
N LEU A 27 -1.37 -6.25 7.85
CA LEU A 27 -0.88 -7.63 7.84
C LEU A 27 0.61 -7.71 7.50
N SER A 28 1.10 -6.85 6.62
CA SER A 28 2.53 -6.72 6.30
C SER A 28 3.33 -6.29 7.52
N ASP A 29 2.89 -5.24 8.22
CA ASP A 29 3.51 -4.78 9.46
C ASP A 29 3.49 -5.87 10.54
N LEU A 30 2.38 -6.60 10.71
CA LEU A 30 2.32 -7.75 11.63
C LEU A 30 3.32 -8.85 11.24
N SER A 31 3.37 -9.20 9.96
CA SER A 31 4.29 -10.22 9.44
C SER A 31 5.74 -9.84 9.69
N ARG A 32 6.09 -8.56 9.53
CA ARG A 32 7.41 -8.02 9.88
C ARG A 32 7.67 -8.07 11.38
N MET A 33 6.69 -7.81 12.24
CA MET A 33 6.88 -7.91 13.70
C MET A 33 7.16 -9.36 14.15
N LEU A 34 6.52 -10.33 13.51
CA LEU A 34 6.70 -11.76 13.79
C LEU A 34 7.98 -12.35 13.18
N ARG A 35 8.44 -11.82 12.05
CA ARG A 35 9.59 -12.36 11.32
C ARG A 35 10.88 -12.30 12.14
N GLY A 36 11.46 -13.48 12.39
CA GLY A 36 12.70 -13.66 13.14
C GLY A 36 12.50 -13.73 14.66
N LYS A 37 11.25 -13.78 15.13
CA LYS A 37 10.93 -14.14 16.51
C LYS A 37 10.66 -15.63 16.60
N GLU A 38 11.28 -16.25 17.59
CA GLU A 38 10.99 -17.62 18.00
C GLU A 38 10.02 -17.58 19.18
N PHE A 39 9.09 -18.54 19.21
CA PHE A 39 8.09 -18.67 20.27
C PHE A 39 8.19 -20.07 20.83
N ASP A 40 8.41 -20.18 22.15
CA ASP A 40 8.56 -21.48 22.83
C ASP A 40 7.23 -22.23 22.95
N SER A 41 6.09 -21.52 22.83
CA SER A 41 4.76 -22.11 22.80
C SER A 41 3.70 -21.23 22.12
N VAL A 42 2.53 -21.81 21.82
CA VAL A 42 1.37 -21.08 21.27
C VAL A 42 0.86 -20.03 22.27
N GLU A 43 0.95 -20.30 23.57
CA GLU A 43 0.60 -19.34 24.62
C GLU A 43 1.51 -18.11 24.57
N SER A 44 2.83 -18.31 24.37
CA SER A 44 3.77 -17.18 24.23
C SER A 44 3.50 -16.34 22.98
N LEU A 45 3.11 -16.98 21.87
CA LEU A 45 2.66 -16.28 20.66
C LEU A 45 1.37 -15.49 20.92
N ASN A 46 0.37 -16.12 21.55
CA ASN A 46 -0.90 -15.46 21.87
C ASN A 46 -0.73 -14.27 22.80
N GLN A 47 0.16 -14.37 23.79
CA GLN A 47 0.50 -13.26 24.67
C GLN A 47 1.10 -12.10 23.86
N TYR A 48 2.07 -12.39 23.00
CA TYR A 48 2.70 -11.38 22.16
C TYR A 48 1.71 -10.70 21.21
N LEU A 49 0.83 -11.47 20.54
CA LEU A 49 -0.23 -10.92 19.71
C LEU A 49 -1.22 -10.07 20.53
N GLY A 50 -1.54 -10.51 21.76
CA GLY A 50 -2.37 -9.75 22.69
C GLY A 50 -1.77 -8.40 23.07
N GLU A 51 -0.45 -8.34 23.29
CA GLU A 51 0.28 -7.09 23.54
C GLU A 51 0.21 -6.14 22.33
N ILE A 52 0.37 -6.66 21.11
CA ILE A 52 0.22 -5.87 19.87
C ILE A 52 -1.18 -5.28 19.78
N VAL A 53 -2.23 -6.09 19.95
CA VAL A 53 -3.62 -5.62 19.90
C VAL A 53 -3.90 -4.60 21.01
N ALA A 54 -3.42 -4.84 22.24
CA ALA A 54 -3.58 -3.92 23.37
C ALA A 54 -2.88 -2.57 23.13
N SER A 55 -1.79 -2.55 22.36
CA SER A 55 -1.08 -1.33 21.97
C SER A 55 -1.74 -0.53 20.84
N GLY A 56 -2.88 -1.01 20.31
CA GLY A 56 -3.61 -0.37 19.21
C GLY A 56 -3.41 -1.03 17.84
N GLY A 57 -2.81 -2.22 17.79
CA GLY A 57 -2.54 -2.97 16.56
C GLY A 57 -1.06 -2.98 16.17
N PRO A 58 -0.71 -3.60 15.03
CA PRO A 58 0.67 -3.64 14.54
C PRO A 58 1.25 -2.24 14.40
N VAL A 59 2.39 -2.01 15.04
CA VAL A 59 3.11 -0.74 14.92
C VAL A 59 3.87 -0.75 13.60
N HIS A 60 3.88 0.39 12.90
CA HIS A 60 4.67 0.56 11.69
C HIS A 60 6.11 0.10 11.94
N SER A 61 6.48 -0.99 11.28
CA SER A 61 7.79 -1.60 11.44
C SER A 61 8.71 -1.07 10.35
N LYS A 62 9.99 -0.85 10.67
CA LYS A 62 10.95 -0.33 9.69
C LYS A 62 11.05 -1.30 8.49
N PRO A 63 11.08 -0.78 7.25
CA PRO A 63 11.41 -1.56 6.07
C PRO A 63 12.70 -2.36 6.27
N ARG A 64 12.73 -3.60 5.78
CA ARG A 64 13.89 -4.49 5.94
C ARG A 64 14.74 -4.63 4.69
N ASP A 65 14.18 -4.34 3.53
CA ASP A 65 14.86 -4.33 2.23
C ASP A 65 14.32 -3.21 1.33
N ALA A 66 14.92 -3.05 0.16
CA ALA A 66 14.55 -2.02 -0.80
C ALA A 66 13.11 -2.16 -1.30
N LEU A 67 12.59 -3.39 -1.41
CA LEU A 67 11.23 -3.61 -1.86
C LEU A 67 10.22 -3.22 -0.78
N ASP A 68 10.49 -3.56 0.48
CA ASP A 68 9.72 -3.09 1.64
C ASP A 68 9.67 -1.56 1.71
N GLU A 69 10.81 -0.88 1.44
CA GLU A 69 10.88 0.58 1.48
C GLU A 69 10.09 1.21 0.34
N ALA A 70 10.21 0.66 -0.87
CA ALA A 70 9.38 1.05 -2.01
C ALA A 70 7.88 0.84 -1.72
N GLN A 71 7.50 -0.27 -1.09
CA GLN A 71 6.11 -0.57 -0.76
C GLN A 71 5.51 0.43 0.25
N GLU A 72 6.29 0.95 1.19
CA GLU A 72 5.81 2.00 2.10
C GLU A 72 5.49 3.31 1.39
N LEU A 73 6.18 3.64 0.29
CA LEU A 73 5.82 4.76 -0.58
C LEU A 73 4.53 4.45 -1.36
N ILE A 74 4.33 3.20 -1.79
CA ILE A 74 3.09 2.78 -2.48
C ILE A 74 1.87 2.89 -1.57
N TYR A 75 1.96 2.46 -0.30
CA TYR A 75 0.86 2.65 0.65
C TYR A 75 0.51 4.13 0.83
N GLN A 76 1.50 5.02 0.82
CA GLN A 76 1.26 6.47 0.84
C GLN A 76 0.66 6.96 -0.49
N ALA A 77 1.12 6.45 -1.62
CA ALA A 77 0.64 6.84 -2.95
C ALA A 77 -0.85 6.54 -3.13
N TRP A 78 -1.34 5.41 -2.62
CA TRP A 78 -2.77 5.06 -2.67
C TRP A 78 -3.67 5.99 -1.84
N GLU A 79 -3.11 6.72 -0.88
CA GLU A 79 -3.81 7.72 -0.08
C GLU A 79 -3.86 9.11 -0.74
N LEU A 80 -3.07 9.32 -1.79
CA LEU A 80 -2.99 10.56 -2.57
C LEU A 80 -3.62 10.40 -3.94
N GLU A 81 -3.75 11.48 -4.70
CA GLU A 81 -4.29 11.48 -6.07
C GLU A 81 -3.39 12.31 -7.01
N GLY A 82 -3.48 12.04 -8.32
CA GLY A 82 -2.82 12.83 -9.35
C GLY A 82 -1.30 12.87 -9.20
N ARG A 83 -0.72 14.08 -9.29
CA ARG A 83 0.73 14.27 -9.39
C ARG A 83 1.51 13.70 -8.19
N GLU A 84 1.02 13.87 -6.97
CA GLU A 84 1.72 13.40 -5.77
C GLU A 84 1.77 11.87 -5.72
N ARG A 85 0.68 11.19 -6.13
CA ARG A 85 0.64 9.73 -6.28
C ARG A 85 1.68 9.24 -7.30
N VAL A 86 1.79 9.94 -8.43
CA VAL A 86 2.76 9.59 -9.49
C VAL A 86 4.20 9.81 -9.04
N GLU A 87 4.49 10.89 -8.31
CA GLU A 87 5.82 11.17 -7.78
C GLU A 87 6.28 10.08 -6.80
N LEU A 88 5.40 9.62 -5.90
CA LEU A 88 5.70 8.51 -4.99
C LEU A 88 5.93 7.18 -5.74
N ALA A 89 5.19 6.91 -6.81
CA ALA A 89 5.41 5.72 -7.62
C ALA A 89 6.78 5.74 -8.32
N TYR A 90 7.22 6.89 -8.84
CA TYR A 90 8.57 7.02 -9.39
C TYR A 90 9.65 6.87 -8.32
N GLN A 91 9.47 7.47 -7.14
CA GLN A 91 10.40 7.29 -6.02
C GLN A 91 10.50 5.82 -5.58
N ALA A 92 9.38 5.09 -5.56
CA ALA A 92 9.38 3.66 -5.27
C ALA A 92 10.24 2.87 -6.28
N LEU A 93 10.18 3.21 -7.58
CA LEU A 93 11.00 2.58 -8.62
C LEU A 93 12.49 2.97 -8.53
N GLU A 94 12.81 4.16 -8.04
CA GLU A 94 14.20 4.57 -7.79
C GLU A 94 14.84 3.75 -6.66
N ILE A 95 14.04 3.37 -5.65
CA ILE A 95 14.47 2.51 -4.55
C ILE A 95 14.53 1.05 -4.99
N CYS A 96 13.51 0.56 -5.67
CA CYS A 96 13.40 -0.82 -6.10
C CYS A 96 12.67 -0.94 -7.44
N GLU A 97 13.41 -1.32 -8.49
CA GLU A 97 12.85 -1.56 -9.83
C GLU A 97 11.86 -2.73 -9.89
N ASP A 98 11.82 -3.56 -8.84
CA ASP A 98 10.94 -4.72 -8.70
C ASP A 98 9.64 -4.40 -7.95
N CYS A 99 9.38 -3.12 -7.64
CA CYS A 99 8.11 -2.67 -7.09
C CYS A 99 6.99 -2.72 -8.15
N ALA A 100 6.27 -3.84 -8.19
CA ALA A 100 5.20 -4.07 -9.16
C ALA A 100 4.06 -3.04 -9.06
N ASP A 101 3.68 -2.65 -7.84
CA ASP A 101 2.58 -1.71 -7.60
C ASP A 101 2.89 -0.30 -8.13
N ALA A 102 4.16 0.11 -8.15
CA ALA A 102 4.57 1.37 -8.76
C ALA A 102 4.21 1.41 -10.25
N TYR A 103 4.49 0.33 -10.99
CA TYR A 103 4.12 0.24 -12.41
C TYR A 103 2.61 0.21 -12.62
N ILE A 104 1.84 -0.39 -11.69
CA ILE A 104 0.37 -0.36 -11.71
C ILE A 104 -0.14 1.07 -11.58
N ILE A 105 0.37 1.82 -10.61
CA ILE A 105 0.01 3.24 -10.43
C ILE A 105 0.33 4.04 -11.71
N LEU A 106 1.52 3.86 -12.29
CA LEU A 106 1.90 4.55 -13.52
C LEU A 106 1.02 4.16 -14.71
N ALA A 107 0.60 2.89 -14.79
CA ALA A 107 -0.32 2.42 -15.83
C ALA A 107 -1.68 3.11 -15.75
N GLU A 108 -2.17 3.36 -14.53
CA GLU A 108 -3.48 3.97 -14.27
C GLU A 108 -3.46 5.48 -14.37
N GLU A 109 -2.39 6.14 -13.93
CA GLU A 109 -2.32 7.60 -13.79
C GLU A 109 -1.64 8.31 -14.96
N VAL A 110 -0.64 7.67 -15.60
CA VAL A 110 0.24 8.33 -16.57
C VAL A 110 0.01 7.86 -18.01
N ALA A 111 -0.44 6.63 -18.21
CA ALA A 111 -0.58 6.06 -19.54
C ALA A 111 -1.55 6.85 -20.43
N SER A 112 -1.04 7.34 -21.56
CA SER A 112 -1.81 8.13 -22.54
C SER A 112 -2.56 7.27 -23.55
N SER A 113 -2.33 5.95 -23.56
CA SER A 113 -2.94 5.01 -24.49
C SER A 113 -3.04 3.60 -23.89
N ARG A 114 -3.97 2.79 -24.44
CA ARG A 114 -4.09 1.37 -24.06
C ARG A 114 -2.81 0.57 -24.30
N LYS A 115 -2.03 0.94 -25.31
CA LYS A 115 -0.75 0.29 -25.61
C LYS A 115 0.29 0.57 -24.54
N GLU A 116 0.36 1.82 -24.08
CA GLU A 116 1.26 2.24 -23.00
C GLU A 116 0.85 1.61 -21.65
N MET A 117 -0.45 1.61 -21.35
CA MET A 117 -1.01 0.96 -20.17
C MET A 117 -0.69 -0.54 -20.15
N LEU A 118 -0.88 -1.24 -21.28
CA LEU A 118 -0.52 -2.65 -21.40
C LEU A 118 0.98 -2.89 -21.15
N ARG A 119 1.85 -2.03 -21.70
CA ARG A 119 3.30 -2.13 -21.49
C ARG A 119 3.65 -1.98 -20.00
N LEU A 120 3.05 -1.01 -19.31
CA LEU A 120 3.30 -0.79 -17.88
C LEU A 120 2.79 -1.97 -17.02
N TYR A 121 1.62 -2.52 -17.34
CA TYR A 121 1.16 -3.75 -16.65
C TYR A 121 2.06 -4.96 -16.92
N GLN A 122 2.62 -5.11 -18.12
CA GLN A 122 3.62 -6.15 -18.39
C GLN A 122 4.88 -5.94 -17.55
N GLN A 123 5.33 -4.69 -17.39
CA GLN A 123 6.45 -4.38 -16.50
C GLN A 123 6.13 -4.71 -15.04
N ALA A 124 4.90 -4.45 -14.58
CA ALA A 124 4.45 -4.83 -13.24
C ALA A 124 4.53 -6.35 -13.02
N VAL A 125 4.09 -7.15 -13.99
CA VAL A 125 4.18 -8.62 -13.93
C VAL A 125 5.63 -9.09 -13.86
N GLU A 126 6.49 -8.55 -14.72
CA GLU A 126 7.92 -8.92 -14.72
C GLU A 126 8.63 -8.51 -13.43
N ALA A 127 8.30 -7.35 -12.88
CA ALA A 127 8.78 -6.89 -11.57
C ALA A 127 8.36 -7.87 -10.46
N GLY A 128 7.07 -8.22 -10.41
CA GLY A 128 6.54 -9.20 -9.45
C GLY A 128 7.20 -10.58 -9.59
N ARG A 129 7.45 -11.05 -10.82
CA ARG A 129 8.18 -12.31 -11.07
C ARG A 129 9.60 -12.27 -10.49
N ARG A 130 10.34 -11.18 -10.70
CA ARG A 130 11.70 -11.03 -10.15
C ARG A 130 11.69 -10.96 -8.62
N ALA A 131 10.74 -10.21 -8.04
CA ALA A 131 10.59 -10.09 -6.59
C ALA A 131 10.26 -11.42 -5.91
N LEU A 132 9.34 -12.21 -6.47
CA LEU A 132 8.90 -13.49 -5.90
C LEU A 132 9.86 -14.64 -6.23
N GLY A 133 10.57 -14.55 -7.36
CA GLY A 133 11.49 -15.54 -7.88
C GLY A 133 10.81 -16.71 -8.63
N GLU A 134 11.59 -17.38 -9.47
CA GLU A 134 11.16 -18.47 -10.39
C GLU A 134 10.49 -19.68 -9.74
N LYS A 135 10.62 -19.85 -8.41
CA LYS A 135 9.99 -20.98 -7.72
C LYS A 135 8.51 -20.72 -7.42
N VAL A 136 8.10 -19.46 -7.42
CA VAL A 136 6.74 -19.01 -7.08
C VAL A 136 5.93 -18.73 -8.35
N PHE A 137 6.58 -18.31 -9.44
CA PHE A 137 5.97 -17.89 -10.69
C PHE A 137 6.02 -19.00 -11.76
#